data_AF-X0SU52-F1
#
_entry.id   AF-X0SU52-F1
#
_cell.length_a   1.000
_cell.length_b   1.000
_cell.length_c   1.000
_cell.angle_alpha   90.00
_cell.angle_beta   90.00
_cell.angle_gamma   90.00
#
_symmetry.space_group_name_H-M   'P 1'
#
loop_
_entity.id
_entity.type
_entity.pdbx_description
1 polymer ?
#
loop_
_entity_poly.entity_id
_entity_poly.type
_entity_poly.pdbx_seq_one_letter_code
_entity_poly.pdbx_strand_id
1 'polypeptide(L)'
;MVEYTDKAELRKQGKLKKAIIFDCDNTLWEGVVGEDEIKTNLDIQTNIKFLAGRGILIGLCSKNNEDDINEVIKGQPLTDEFISVKRINWNSKVSNLLEIAEELNIGLDS
;
A
#
# COMPACT_ATOMS: atom_id res chain seq x y z
N MET A 1 -19.16 -21.03 7.43
CA MET A 1 -17.94 -21.83 7.24
C MET A 1 -16.96 -20.96 6.46
N VAL A 2 -15.86 -20.55 7.08
CA VAL A 2 -14.78 -19.88 6.33
C VAL A 2 -13.94 -20.99 5.74
N GLU A 3 -13.91 -21.11 4.42
CA GLU A 3 -13.00 -22.03 3.74
C GLU A 3 -11.56 -21.60 4.05
N TYR A 4 -10.87 -22.38 4.88
CA TYR A 4 -9.42 -22.25 5.03
C TYR A 4 -8.78 -22.90 3.81
N THR A 5 -8.50 -22.11 2.78
CA THR A 5 -7.67 -22.58 1.66
C THR A 5 -6.23 -22.68 2.13
N ASP A 6 -5.62 -23.85 1.96
CA ASP A 6 -4.22 -24.09 2.30
C ASP A 6 -3.30 -23.14 1.50
N LYS A 7 -2.37 -22.46 2.19
CA LYS A 7 -1.36 -21.57 1.59
C LYS A 7 -0.48 -22.31 0.57
N ALA A 8 -0.19 -23.59 0.81
CA ALA A 8 0.56 -24.41 -0.14
C ALA A 8 -0.21 -24.61 -1.46
N GLU A 9 -1.54 -24.75 -1.36
CA GLU A 9 -2.42 -24.91 -2.51
C GLU A 9 -2.57 -23.60 -3.29
N LEU A 10 -2.77 -22.47 -2.61
CA LEU A 10 -2.76 -21.14 -3.24
C LEU A 10 -1.44 -20.85 -3.98
N ARG A 11 -0.31 -21.28 -3.39
CA ARG A 11 1.01 -21.14 -4.01
C ARG A 11 1.11 -21.94 -5.31
N LYS A 12 0.66 -23.20 -5.31
CA LYS A 12 0.66 -24.05 -6.52
C LYS A 12 -0.23 -23.48 -7.62
N GLN A 13 -1.36 -22.89 -7.24
CA GLN A 13 -2.30 -22.26 -8.18
C GLN A 13 -1.87 -20.87 -8.63
N GLY A 14 -0.76 -20.31 -8.12
CA GLY A 14 -0.31 -18.95 -8.44
C GLY A 14 -1.21 -17.84 -7.87
N LYS A 15 -2.10 -18.15 -6.93
CA LYS A 15 -3.12 -17.23 -6.37
C LYS A 15 -2.66 -16.49 -5.12
N LEU A 16 -1.38 -16.60 -4.75
CA LEU A 16 -0.85 -15.82 -3.65
C LEU A 16 -0.76 -14.35 -4.04
N LYS A 17 -1.17 -13.50 -3.11
CA LYS A 17 -1.07 -12.05 -3.25
C LYS A 17 0.39 -11.61 -3.18
N LYS A 18 0.81 -10.78 -4.12
CA LYS A 18 2.20 -10.32 -4.32
C LYS A 18 2.36 -8.86 -3.93
N ALA A 19 1.30 -8.06 -4.05
CA ALA A 19 1.33 -6.65 -3.72
C ALA A 19 0.13 -6.26 -2.86
N ILE A 20 0.29 -5.22 -2.03
CA ILE A 20 -0.80 -4.56 -1.34
C ILE A 20 -0.64 -3.06 -1.57
N ILE A 21 -1.70 -2.45 -2.09
CA ILE A 21 -1.74 -1.02 -2.40
C ILE A 21 -2.59 -0.33 -1.35
N PHE A 22 -2.01 0.66 -0.67
CA PHE A 22 -2.66 1.41 0.40
C PHE A 22 -3.09 2.79 -0.07
N ASP A 23 -4.20 3.26 0.48
CA ASP A 23 -4.44 4.71 0.56
C ASP A 23 -3.58 5.31 1.68
N CYS A 24 -3.56 6.64 1.78
CA CYS A 24 -2.78 7.36 2.78
C CYS A 24 -3.67 7.82 3.95
N ASP A 25 -4.49 8.84 3.73
CA ASP A 25 -5.33 9.46 4.77
C ASP A 25 -6.32 8.48 5.36
N ASN A 26 -6.47 8.55 6.69
CA ASN A 26 -7.32 7.65 7.48
C ASN A 26 -7.04 6.14 7.25
N THR A 27 -5.87 5.80 6.69
CA THR A 27 -5.44 4.44 6.38
C THR A 27 -4.09 4.14 7.02
N LEU A 28 -3.06 4.92 6.69
CA LEU A 28 -1.71 4.79 7.30
C LEU A 28 -1.58 5.61 8.59
N TRP A 29 -2.40 6.64 8.72
CA TRP A 29 -2.52 7.55 9.87
C TRP A 29 -3.97 8.00 10.00
N GLU A 30 -4.31 8.63 11.12
CA GLU A 30 -5.57 9.36 11.27
C GLU A 30 -5.37 10.82 10.86
N GLY A 31 -6.39 11.40 10.20
CA GLY A 31 -6.37 12.77 9.69
C GLY A 31 -6.15 12.85 8.17
N VAL A 32 -6.58 13.96 7.59
CA VAL A 32 -6.37 14.32 6.18
C VAL A 32 -5.21 15.30 6.07
N VAL A 33 -4.21 14.97 5.24
CA VAL A 33 -3.05 15.85 5.02
C VAL A 33 -3.47 17.21 4.47
N GLY A 34 -2.97 18.28 5.09
CA GLY A 34 -3.30 19.67 4.75
C GLY A 34 -4.57 20.21 5.43
N GLU A 35 -5.38 19.34 6.05
CA GLU A 35 -6.63 19.74 6.73
C GLU A 35 -6.58 19.46 8.24
N ASP A 36 -6.06 18.30 8.65
CA ASP A 36 -6.06 17.83 10.04
C ASP A 36 -4.65 17.69 10.64
N GLU A 37 -4.60 17.53 11.96
CA GLU A 37 -3.42 17.01 12.65
C GLU A 37 -3.25 15.52 12.33
N ILE A 38 -2.04 15.15 11.87
CA ILE A 38 -1.71 13.78 11.50
C ILE A 38 -1.30 12.97 12.73
N LYS A 39 -2.03 11.88 13.00
CA LYS A 39 -1.69 10.93 14.07
C LYS A 39 -1.25 9.59 13.48
N THR A 40 0.03 9.27 13.67
CA THR A 40 0.61 8.00 13.24
C THR A 40 -0.11 6.81 13.85
N ASN A 41 -0.50 5.85 12.99
CA ASN A 41 -0.97 4.55 13.43
C ASN A 41 0.21 3.56 13.41
N LEU A 42 0.81 3.32 14.58
CA LEU A 42 2.00 2.46 14.70
C LEU A 42 1.71 1.00 14.37
N ASP A 43 0.53 0.50 14.74
CA ASP A 43 0.17 -0.90 14.57
C ASP A 43 0.00 -1.25 13.09
N ILE A 44 -0.72 -0.42 12.32
CA ILE A 44 -0.90 -0.67 10.88
C ILE A 44 0.45 -0.63 10.16
N GLN A 45 1.28 0.39 10.42
CA GLN A 45 2.54 0.55 9.73
C GLN A 45 3.57 -0.53 10.10
N THR A 46 3.55 -1.00 11.36
CA THR A 46 4.38 -2.14 11.77
C THR A 46 3.98 -3.43 11.05
N ASN A 47 2.68 -3.68 10.89
CA ASN A 47 2.18 -4.82 10.13
C ASN A 47 2.55 -4.73 8.64
N ILE A 48 2.46 -3.55 8.03
CA ILE A 48 2.87 -3.33 6.64
C ILE A 48 4.36 -3.66 6.46
N LYS A 49 5.23 -3.16 7.34
CA LYS A 49 6.66 -3.47 7.29
C LYS A 49 6.94 -4.97 7.47
N PHE A 50 6.20 -5.63 8.36
CA PHE A 50 6.33 -7.07 8.56
C PHE A 50 5.98 -7.87 7.29
N LEU A 51 5.02 -7.40 6.49
CA LEU A 51 4.67 -7.98 5.19
C LEU A 51 5.72 -7.65 4.12
N ALA A 52 6.20 -6.41 4.08
CA ALA A 52 7.27 -5.98 3.19
C ALA A 52 8.54 -6.82 3.37
N GLY A 53 8.94 -7.06 4.63
CA GLY A 53 10.07 -7.93 4.98
C GLY A 53 9.90 -9.41 4.60
N ARG A 54 8.71 -9.82 4.14
CA ARG A 54 8.43 -11.16 3.59
C ARG A 54 8.32 -11.20 2.07
N GLY A 55 8.66 -10.10 1.40
CA GLY A 55 8.65 -9.98 -0.05
C GLY A 55 7.29 -9.62 -0.65
N ILE A 56 6.35 -9.11 0.15
CA ILE A 56 5.12 -8.48 -0.38
C ILE A 56 5.46 -7.06 -0.80
N LEU A 57 5.17 -6.71 -2.05
CA LEU A 57 5.35 -5.35 -2.57
C LEU A 57 4.32 -4.42 -1.93
N ILE A 58 4.76 -3.28 -1.42
CA ILE A 58 3.88 -2.28 -0.84
C ILE A 58 3.81 -1.10 -1.80
N GLY A 59 2.62 -0.65 -2.15
CA GLY A 59 2.44 0.55 -2.97
C GLY A 59 1.45 1.53 -2.37
N LEU A 60 1.50 2.79 -2.83
CA LEU A 60 0.55 3.83 -2.42
C LEU A 60 -0.30 4.26 -3.62
N CYS A 61 -1.60 4.41 -3.42
CA CYS A 61 -2.55 4.96 -4.38
C CYS A 61 -3.53 5.91 -3.67
N SER A 62 -3.16 7.19 -3.60
CA SER A 62 -3.91 8.20 -2.86
C SER A 62 -4.21 9.43 -3.72
N LYS A 63 -5.33 10.09 -3.44
CA LYS A 63 -5.72 11.34 -4.10
C LYS A 63 -5.25 12.52 -3.27
N ASN A 64 -4.00 12.90 -3.49
CA ASN A 64 -3.33 13.94 -2.71
C ASN A 64 -2.27 14.65 -3.55
N ASN A 65 -1.67 15.70 -2.97
CA ASN A 65 -0.42 16.27 -3.45
C ASN A 65 0.75 15.35 -3.04
N GLU A 66 1.60 15.00 -4.01
CA GLU A 66 2.74 14.11 -3.79
C GLU A 66 3.74 14.69 -2.78
N ASP A 67 4.01 15.99 -2.85
CA ASP A 67 4.98 16.64 -1.96
C ASP A 67 4.52 16.61 -0.50
N ASP A 68 3.22 16.84 -0.26
CA ASP A 68 2.65 16.82 1.09
C ASP A 68 2.70 15.43 1.72
N ILE A 69 2.39 14.38 0.94
CA ILE A 69 2.50 12.99 1.41
C ILE A 69 3.96 12.62 1.66
N ASN A 70 4.87 12.99 0.76
CA ASN A 70 6.30 12.70 0.93
C ASN A 70 6.85 13.37 2.20
N GLU A 71 6.38 14.57 2.54
CA GLU A 71 6.78 15.23 3.78
C GLU A 71 6.28 14.48 5.01
N VAL A 72 5.01 14.06 5.03
CA VAL A 72 4.47 13.27 6.14
C VAL A 72 5.23 11.95 6.30
N ILE A 73 5.50 11.23 5.20
CA ILE A 73 6.19 9.92 5.22
C ILE A 73 7.57 9.99 5.88
N LYS A 74 8.32 11.10 5.76
CA LYS A 74 9.65 11.25 6.40
C LYS A 74 9.61 11.06 7.92
N GLY A 75 8.49 11.38 8.56
CA GLY A 75 8.28 11.22 9.99
C GLY A 75 7.58 9.92 10.40
N GLN A 76 7.21 9.07 9.44
CA GLN A 76 6.42 7.86 9.69
C GLN A 76 7.28 6.60 9.83
N PRO A 77 6.84 5.61 10.62
CA PRO A 77 7.48 4.30 10.69
C PRO A 77 7.59 3.57 9.35
N LEU A 78 6.62 3.76 8.44
CA LEU A 78 6.63 3.26 7.07
C LEU A 78 7.26 4.32 6.16
N THR A 79 8.56 4.19 5.95
CA THR A 79 9.39 5.06 5.11
C THR A 79 9.42 4.59 3.65
N ASP A 80 9.97 5.42 2.76
CA ASP A 80 10.10 5.14 1.32
C ASP A 80 10.84 3.83 1.01
N GLU A 81 11.73 3.36 1.89
CA GLU A 81 12.46 2.09 1.69
C GLU A 81 11.55 0.84 1.63
N PHE A 82 10.36 0.93 2.22
CA PHE A 82 9.36 -0.14 2.21
C PHE A 82 8.36 -0.01 1.07
N ILE A 83 8.34 1.11 0.35
CA ILE A 83 7.35 1.45 -0.67
C ILE A 83 7.94 1.22 -2.05
N SER A 84 7.38 0.27 -2.80
CA SER A 84 7.85 -0.12 -4.13
C SER A 84 7.34 0.80 -5.24
N VAL A 85 6.17 1.41 -5.07
CA VAL A 85 5.54 2.27 -6.10
C VAL A 85 4.56 3.25 -5.46
N LYS A 86 4.45 4.45 -6.05
CA LYS A 86 3.51 5.49 -5.60
C LYS A 86 2.70 6.01 -6.80
N ARG A 87 1.41 6.22 -6.58
CA ARG A 87 0.51 7.04 -7.41
C ARG A 87 -0.25 7.99 -6.51
N ILE A 88 0.35 9.15 -6.29
CA ILE A 88 -0.19 10.21 -5.44
C ILE A 88 -0.52 11.39 -6.33
N ASN A 89 -1.77 11.45 -6.79
CA ASN A 89 -2.23 12.45 -7.74
C ASN A 89 -3.77 12.45 -7.78
N TRP A 90 -4.35 13.37 -8.56
CA TRP A 90 -5.80 13.52 -8.66
C TRP A 90 -6.48 12.63 -9.71
N ASN A 91 -5.75 11.71 -10.35
CA ASN A 91 -6.32 10.77 -11.30
C ASN A 91 -7.24 9.75 -10.61
N SER A 92 -8.00 8.98 -11.40
CA SER A 92 -8.87 7.95 -10.84
C SER A 92 -8.04 6.85 -10.16
N LYS A 93 -8.51 6.31 -9.02
CA LYS A 93 -7.83 5.17 -8.38
C LYS A 93 -7.78 3.95 -9.30
N VAL A 94 -8.77 3.78 -10.18
CA VAL A 94 -8.79 2.69 -11.16
C VAL A 94 -7.61 2.81 -12.13
N SER A 95 -7.41 3.97 -12.76
CA SER A 95 -6.29 4.18 -13.68
C SER A 95 -4.94 4.01 -12.97
N ASN A 96 -4.79 4.59 -11.78
CA ASN A 96 -3.56 4.47 -11.00
C ASN A 96 -3.24 3.02 -10.63
N LEU A 97 -4.24 2.21 -10.26
CA LEU A 97 -4.05 0.79 -9.95
C LEU A 97 -3.66 -0.04 -11.18
N LEU A 98 -4.22 0.28 -12.36
CA LEU A 98 -3.82 -0.37 -13.62
C LEU A 98 -2.36 -0.05 -13.95
N GLU A 99 -1.96 1.22 -13.86
CA GLU A 99 -0.57 1.65 -14.09
C GLU A 99 0.39 1.02 -13.08
N ILE A 100 0.00 0.92 -11.81
CA ILE A 100 0.79 0.24 -10.78
C ILE A 100 1.00 -1.24 -11.13
N ALA A 101 -0.05 -1.94 -11.53
CA ALA A 101 0.05 -3.36 -11.89
C ALA A 101 0.97 -3.56 -13.10
N GLU A 102 0.89 -2.67 -14.10
CA GLU A 102 1.77 -2.66 -15.25
C GLU A 102 3.24 -2.38 -14.87
N GLU A 103 3.50 -1.34 -14.06
CA GLU A 103 4.85 -0.99 -13.60
C GLU A 103 5.50 -2.11 -12.78
N LEU A 104 4.72 -2.74 -11.89
CA LEU A 104 5.19 -3.87 -11.08
C LEU A 104 5.23 -5.18 -11.87
N ASN A 105 4.71 -5.21 -13.10
CA ASN A 105 4.58 -6.40 -13.94
C ASN A 105 3.88 -7.57 -13.22
N ILE A 106 2.73 -7.29 -12.60
CA ILE A 106 1.89 -8.27 -11.90
C ILE A 106 0.46 -8.26 -12.45
N GLY A 107 -0.21 -9.41 -12.36
CA GLY A 107 -1.64 -9.50 -12.70
C GLY A 107 -2.51 -8.77 -11.68
N LEU A 108 -3.66 -8.25 -12.12
CA LEU A 108 -4.64 -7.59 -11.22
C LEU A 108 -5.28 -8.57 -10.22
N ASP A 109 -5.13 -9.87 -10.45
CA ASP A 109 -5.53 -10.96 -9.57
C ASP A 109 -4.42 -11.39 -8.59
N SER A 110 -3.23 -10.79 -8.69
CA SER A 110 -2.12 -10.96 -7.74
C SER A 110 -2.27 -10.07 -6.50
#